data_AF-D7BMQ7-F1
#
_entry.id   AF-D7BMQ7-F1
#
_cell.length_a   1.000
_cell.length_b   1.000
_cell.length_c   1.000
_cell.angle_alpha   90.00
_cell.angle_beta   90.00
_cell.angle_gamma   90.00
#
_symmetry.space_group_name_H-M   'P 1'
#
loop_
_entity.id
_entity.type
_entity.pdbx_description
1 polymer ?
#
loop_
_entity_poly.entity_id
_entity_poly.type
_entity_poly.pdbx_seq_one_letter_code
_entity_poly.pdbx_strand_id
1 'polypeptide(L)'
;MKSNRRILALVTASIANVALALAGCTDATPPPASNNKTGTETSELTGPHADPNRKLAPVSHEITHDGKVRVTQLDVGNVKMNGFVAPVRGVLVTPEGTPEAGKAAPLILFSHLRAPNCADAMFAFPCKGKKEGTRFDQGMAYFGEALAERGYAVLIPDLTPLWVSGDESKPYSQKDMWTAIVKKLRDRIAAGASGSKDLGSDYKATLDFDQVGLVFHSRSAMMVDAAQHLFGKDKLMSAMGYGGSYNAKDITDIDPAGPDMPTFLVNGDEDGDVERAANWWLTEHVQQKRKTPIVSVQIPGYGHMFINRQLQTKEADDRKACSVIACPSSADHEKLLINSAIDWFDATIRGAETSIPLKAHAPIPATYAGTDVRWLVATQGENVTRIPASSFTGIPGKEATLCGHVDPMVPTERKDICPEPENGVITPVSQLMHTTGAHADTHIDNAQEVALHILPAGHDAQGAGPIVTLTLTLANGQQWSKELSAIDPAVGKALASMKTEASNGEYLISTIRVPLPADVFKGVAVTGVSIESRGVPVEMRGVDVVGE
;
A
#
# COMPACT_ATOMS: atom_id res chain seq x y z
N MET A 1 34.26 41.19 -50.39
CA MET A 1 35.70 41.01 -50.10
C MET A 1 35.83 40.17 -48.84
N LYS A 2 36.61 39.09 -48.95
CA LYS A 2 37.25 38.27 -47.89
C LYS A 2 36.31 37.62 -46.85
N SER A 3 35.91 36.36 -47.01
CA SER A 3 36.70 35.13 -46.81
C SER A 3 37.25 35.00 -45.38
N ASN A 4 36.72 34.04 -44.62
CA ASN A 4 37.58 33.00 -44.06
C ASN A 4 36.88 31.64 -43.99
N ARG A 5 37.64 30.66 -44.45
CA ARG A 5 37.32 29.29 -44.82
C ARG A 5 38.18 28.38 -43.93
N ARG A 6 37.66 27.18 -43.67
CA ARG A 6 38.36 25.90 -43.38
C ARG A 6 38.93 25.80 -41.95
N ILE A 7 38.62 24.72 -41.22
CA ILE A 7 39.10 23.32 -41.34
C ILE A 7 37.92 22.38 -40.96
N LEU A 8 37.27 21.55 -41.81
CA LEU A 8 37.65 20.23 -42.42
C LEU A 8 38.20 19.23 -41.37
N ALA A 9 37.84 17.97 -41.17
CA ALA A 9 37.20 16.91 -41.96
C ALA A 9 37.03 15.70 -41.01
N LEU A 10 35.98 14.88 -41.09
CA LEU A 10 35.92 13.48 -41.57
C LEU A 10 35.09 12.73 -40.51
N VAL A 11 34.05 11.96 -40.81
CA VAL A 11 34.06 10.74 -41.63
C VAL A 11 32.73 10.58 -42.37
N THR A 12 32.87 10.23 -43.64
CA THR A 12 31.84 9.99 -44.64
C THR A 12 31.26 8.57 -44.54
N ALA A 13 29.99 8.50 -44.93
CA ALA A 13 29.16 7.35 -45.26
C ALA A 13 29.84 6.09 -45.81
N SER A 14 29.23 4.94 -45.49
CA SER A 14 29.13 3.80 -46.39
C SER A 14 27.76 3.14 -46.19
N ILE A 15 26.90 3.30 -47.20
CA ILE A 15 25.67 2.53 -47.43
C ILE A 15 26.01 1.45 -48.47
N ALA A 16 25.35 0.29 -48.30
CA ALA A 16 25.21 -0.84 -49.22
C ALA A 16 26.22 -1.99 -49.10
N ASN A 17 25.84 -2.98 -48.30
CA ASN A 17 25.76 -4.37 -48.77
C ASN A 17 24.56 -5.06 -48.11
N VAL A 18 23.56 -5.37 -48.94
CA VAL A 18 22.48 -6.31 -48.66
C VAL A 18 22.95 -7.67 -49.12
N ALA A 19 22.94 -8.67 -48.24
CA ALA A 19 22.48 -10.05 -48.45
C ALA A 19 23.19 -11.05 -47.52
N LEU A 20 22.39 -12.00 -47.01
CA LEU A 20 22.74 -13.21 -46.25
C LEU A 20 23.09 -13.06 -44.76
N ALA A 21 22.04 -13.06 -43.93
CA ALA A 21 22.01 -13.81 -42.68
C ALA A 21 20.54 -14.08 -42.25
N LEU A 22 19.82 -14.84 -43.08
CA LEU A 22 18.65 -15.60 -42.63
C LEU A 22 19.17 -16.93 -42.06
N ALA A 23 19.44 -16.97 -40.76
CA ALA A 23 19.47 -18.19 -39.94
C ALA A 23 19.85 -17.81 -38.50
N GLY A 24 18.95 -18.08 -37.55
CA GLY A 24 19.29 -18.09 -36.13
C GLY A 24 18.50 -17.16 -35.22
N CYS A 25 17.21 -16.91 -35.48
CA CYS A 25 16.28 -16.70 -34.36
C CYS A 25 16.19 -18.04 -33.63
N THR A 26 17.07 -18.24 -32.66
CA THR A 26 16.83 -19.25 -31.64
C THR A 26 15.70 -18.69 -30.79
N ASP A 27 14.59 -19.42 -30.76
CA ASP A 27 13.52 -19.21 -29.80
C ASP A 27 14.15 -19.19 -28.41
N ALA A 28 14.44 -18.00 -27.90
CA ALA A 28 14.63 -17.79 -26.48
C ALA A 28 13.27 -18.10 -25.87
N THR A 29 13.11 -19.38 -25.51
CA THR A 29 11.95 -19.87 -24.80
C THR A 29 11.82 -18.95 -23.58
N PRO A 30 10.70 -18.22 -23.43
CA PRO A 30 10.46 -17.50 -22.19
C PRO A 30 10.69 -18.51 -21.07
N PRO A 31 11.39 -18.14 -19.98
CA PRO A 31 11.40 -19.01 -18.80
C PRO A 31 9.93 -19.36 -18.54
N PRO A 32 9.60 -20.67 -18.42
CA PRO A 32 8.21 -21.08 -18.32
C PRO A 32 7.59 -20.24 -17.20
N ALA A 33 6.55 -19.48 -17.54
CA ALA A 33 5.67 -18.89 -16.55
C ALA A 33 5.45 -19.99 -15.51
N SER A 34 5.77 -19.69 -14.25
CA SER A 34 5.59 -20.62 -13.14
C SER A 34 4.10 -20.94 -13.09
N ASN A 35 3.71 -21.96 -13.85
CA ASN A 35 2.43 -22.60 -13.76
C ASN A 35 2.41 -23.17 -12.35
N ASN A 36 1.79 -22.42 -11.44
CA ASN A 36 1.26 -22.92 -10.19
C ASN A 36 0.22 -23.98 -10.54
N LYS A 37 0.68 -25.13 -11.03
CA LYS A 37 -0.01 -26.38 -10.84
C LYS A 37 -0.09 -26.52 -9.34
N THR A 38 -1.30 -26.39 -8.83
CA THR A 38 -1.75 -26.90 -7.54
C THR A 38 -1.30 -28.36 -7.42
N GLY A 39 -0.04 -28.54 -7.01
CA GLY A 39 0.43 -29.81 -6.50
C GLY A 39 -0.46 -30.13 -5.32
N THR A 40 -1.14 -31.26 -5.40
CA THR A 40 -1.84 -31.88 -4.27
C THR A 40 -0.98 -31.73 -3.02
N GLU A 41 -1.39 -30.82 -2.13
CA GLU A 41 -0.78 -30.62 -0.82
C GLU A 41 -0.80 -31.97 -0.11
N THR A 42 0.38 -32.57 0.03
CA THR A 42 0.53 -33.73 0.90
C THR A 42 0.32 -33.23 2.33
N SER A 43 -0.60 -33.87 3.06
CA SER A 43 -1.18 -33.40 4.32
C SER A 43 -0.20 -33.20 5.50
N GLU A 44 1.10 -33.41 5.31
CA GLU A 44 2.13 -33.31 6.35
C GLU A 44 2.80 -31.93 6.46
N LEU A 45 2.57 -31.00 5.52
CA LEU A 45 3.18 -29.65 5.51
C LEU A 45 2.18 -28.53 5.76
N THR A 46 1.16 -28.78 6.57
CA THR A 46 0.03 -27.84 6.75
C THR A 46 0.29 -26.76 7.82
N GLY A 47 1.47 -26.72 8.44
CA GLY A 47 1.83 -25.67 9.40
C GLY A 47 3.25 -25.78 9.96
N PRO A 48 3.61 -24.94 10.94
CA PRO A 48 4.95 -24.95 11.52
C PRO A 48 5.15 -26.13 12.49
N HIS A 49 6.29 -26.80 12.37
CA HIS A 49 6.68 -27.98 13.15
C HIS A 49 8.08 -27.82 13.75
N ALA A 50 8.38 -26.68 14.37
CA ALA A 50 9.62 -26.48 15.11
C ALA A 50 9.79 -27.58 16.18
N ASP A 51 11.04 -28.00 16.44
CA ASP A 51 11.31 -28.91 17.55
C ASP A 51 10.85 -28.26 18.87
N PRO A 52 9.90 -28.87 19.61
CA PRO A 52 9.42 -28.35 20.88
C PRO A 52 10.53 -28.12 21.92
N ASN A 53 11.63 -28.89 21.80
CA ASN A 53 12.78 -28.90 22.69
C ASN A 53 14.03 -28.27 22.05
N ARG A 54 13.85 -27.48 20.98
CA ARG A 54 14.98 -26.80 20.33
C ARG A 54 15.79 -26.02 21.36
N LYS A 55 17.12 -26.05 21.20
CA LYS A 55 18.01 -25.19 21.97
C LYS A 55 17.77 -23.74 21.54
N LEU A 56 17.56 -22.85 22.51
CA LEU A 56 17.43 -21.42 22.23
C LEU A 56 18.78 -20.86 21.78
N ALA A 57 18.77 -20.04 20.74
CA ALA A 57 19.92 -19.22 20.40
C ALA A 57 20.20 -18.26 21.57
N PRO A 58 21.46 -18.08 21.98
CA PRO A 58 21.78 -17.04 22.96
C PRO A 58 21.43 -15.68 22.37
N VAL A 59 21.01 -14.75 23.23
CA VAL A 59 20.85 -13.35 22.83
C VAL A 59 22.21 -12.84 22.39
N SER A 60 22.27 -12.31 21.17
CA SER A 60 23.45 -11.66 20.62
C SER A 60 23.07 -10.26 20.17
N HIS A 61 24.01 -9.33 20.26
CA HIS A 61 23.84 -8.00 19.73
C HIS A 61 25.09 -7.57 19.00
N GLU A 62 24.91 -6.69 18.02
CA GLU A 62 25.96 -5.95 17.35
C GLU A 62 25.63 -4.47 17.42
N ILE A 63 26.68 -3.65 17.47
CA ILE A 63 26.56 -2.21 17.37
C ILE A 63 27.07 -1.83 15.98
N THR A 64 26.33 -0.98 15.26
CA THR A 64 26.73 -0.50 13.93
C THR A 64 28.10 0.16 13.97
N HIS A 65 28.79 0.19 12.83
CA HIS A 65 30.15 0.71 12.75
C HIS A 65 30.29 2.15 13.26
N ASP A 66 29.25 2.97 13.11
CA ASP A 66 29.21 4.36 13.58
C ASP A 66 28.79 4.51 15.04
N GLY A 67 28.50 3.41 15.73
CA GLY A 67 28.17 3.38 17.16
C GLY A 67 26.75 3.85 17.50
N LYS A 68 25.87 4.08 16.51
CA LYS A 68 24.56 4.73 16.72
C LYS A 68 23.39 3.78 16.86
N VAL A 69 23.52 2.53 16.45
CA VAL A 69 22.42 1.57 16.45
C VAL A 69 22.90 0.25 17.04
N ARG A 70 22.03 -0.38 17.83
CA ARG A 70 22.17 -1.76 18.30
C ARG A 70 21.17 -2.64 17.58
N VAL A 71 21.65 -3.74 17.01
CA VAL A 71 20.83 -4.81 16.45
C VAL A 71 20.92 -6.01 17.38
N THR A 72 19.80 -6.40 17.98
CA THR A 72 19.70 -7.51 18.94
C THR A 72 18.92 -8.66 18.34
N GLN A 73 19.54 -9.85 18.27
CA GLN A 73 18.88 -11.09 17.85
C GLN A 73 18.15 -11.70 19.05
N LEU A 74 16.86 -11.96 18.88
CA LEU A 74 15.98 -12.49 19.91
C LEU A 74 15.60 -13.93 19.61
N ASP A 75 15.61 -14.75 20.64
CA ASP A 75 15.06 -16.10 20.65
C ASP A 75 14.46 -16.39 22.03
N VAL A 76 13.14 -16.47 22.11
CA VAL A 76 12.39 -16.58 23.36
C VAL A 76 11.56 -17.87 23.42
N GLY A 77 12.01 -18.91 22.71
CA GLY A 77 11.39 -20.23 22.72
C GLY A 77 10.27 -20.41 21.71
N ASN A 78 9.24 -21.18 22.03
CA ASN A 78 8.20 -21.55 21.06
C ASN A 78 6.81 -21.01 21.48
N VAL A 79 5.91 -20.93 20.51
CA VAL A 79 4.45 -20.94 20.71
C VAL A 79 3.90 -22.26 20.17
N LYS A 80 2.80 -22.73 20.75
CA LYS A 80 2.11 -23.95 20.32
C LYS A 80 0.63 -23.65 20.08
N MET A 81 0.07 -24.17 18.99
CA MET A 81 -1.35 -24.02 18.65
C MET A 81 -1.81 -25.22 17.84
N ASN A 82 -2.85 -25.91 18.25
CA ASN A 82 -3.43 -27.05 17.52
C ASN A 82 -2.38 -28.11 17.09
N GLY A 83 -1.37 -28.36 17.92
CA GLY A 83 -0.27 -29.30 17.60
C GLY A 83 0.87 -28.71 16.75
N PHE A 84 0.69 -27.53 16.17
CA PHE A 84 1.73 -26.78 15.47
C PHE A 84 2.61 -26.02 16.45
N VAL A 85 3.90 -25.89 16.11
CA VAL A 85 4.91 -25.26 16.94
C VAL A 85 5.72 -24.29 16.08
N ALA A 86 5.64 -23.00 16.39
CA ALA A 86 6.46 -21.98 15.75
C ALA A 86 7.51 -21.45 16.74
N PRO A 87 8.76 -21.22 16.30
CA PRO A 87 9.72 -20.50 17.10
C PRO A 87 9.30 -19.04 17.25
N VAL A 88 9.57 -18.48 18.42
CA VAL A 88 9.43 -17.06 18.71
C VAL A 88 10.83 -16.47 18.72
N ARG A 89 11.16 -15.82 17.62
CA ARG A 89 12.45 -15.18 17.37
C ARG A 89 12.25 -13.92 16.54
N GLY A 90 13.26 -13.08 16.44
CA GLY A 90 13.18 -11.84 15.70
C GLY A 90 14.43 -10.98 15.86
N VAL A 91 14.37 -9.78 15.31
CA VAL A 91 15.38 -8.74 15.46
C VAL A 91 14.75 -7.55 16.20
N LEU A 92 15.43 -7.06 17.24
CA LEU A 92 15.14 -5.77 17.86
C LEU A 92 16.25 -4.80 17.50
N VAL A 93 15.91 -3.71 16.82
CA VAL A 93 16.85 -2.64 16.48
C VAL A 93 16.54 -1.42 17.33
N THR A 94 17.54 -0.85 18.02
CA THR A 94 17.36 0.30 18.92
C THR A 94 18.45 1.33 18.73
N PRO A 95 18.17 2.63 18.98
CA PRO A 95 19.22 3.63 19.06
C PRO A 95 20.22 3.28 20.17
N GLU A 96 21.51 3.53 19.90
CA GLU A 96 22.58 3.54 20.89
C GLU A 96 22.79 4.95 21.46
N GLY A 97 23.23 4.99 22.72
CA GLY A 97 23.39 6.23 23.48
C GLY A 97 22.15 6.64 24.29
N THR A 98 22.36 7.61 25.19
CA THR A 98 21.25 8.21 25.94
C THR A 98 20.38 9.02 24.96
N PRO A 99 19.07 8.73 24.84
CA PRO A 99 18.17 9.59 24.09
C PRO A 99 18.30 11.03 24.57
N GLU A 100 17.99 12.02 23.72
CA GLU A 100 17.87 13.42 24.13
C GLU A 100 17.22 13.49 25.51
N ALA A 101 18.01 13.93 26.50
CA ALA A 101 17.82 13.71 27.94
C ALA A 101 16.45 13.13 28.35
N GLY A 102 16.34 11.79 28.41
CA GLY A 102 15.25 11.08 29.09
C GLY A 102 14.02 10.69 28.26
N LYS A 103 14.01 10.84 26.92
CA LYS A 103 12.87 10.39 26.10
C LYS A 103 13.00 8.92 25.69
N ALA A 104 12.03 8.08 26.08
CA ALA A 104 11.96 6.70 25.61
C ALA A 104 11.63 6.64 24.10
N ALA A 105 12.24 5.69 23.38
CA ALA A 105 12.06 5.54 21.94
C ALA A 105 10.70 4.88 21.63
N PRO A 106 9.84 5.51 20.79
CA PRO A 106 8.61 4.86 20.33
C PRO A 106 8.90 3.52 19.64
N LEU A 107 8.05 2.53 19.87
CA LEU A 107 8.22 1.20 19.29
C LEU A 107 7.49 1.08 17.95
N ILE A 108 8.21 0.69 16.91
CA ILE A 108 7.64 0.30 15.63
C ILE A 108 7.69 -1.22 15.51
N LEU A 109 6.55 -1.86 15.29
CA LEU A 109 6.46 -3.28 14.96
C LEU A 109 6.47 -3.44 13.43
N PHE A 110 7.44 -4.15 12.87
CA PHE A 110 7.43 -4.53 11.45
C PHE A 110 6.91 -5.97 11.31
N SER A 111 5.68 -6.11 10.81
CA SER A 111 5.04 -7.40 10.52
C SER A 111 5.25 -7.74 9.04
N HIS A 112 6.20 -8.63 8.75
CA HIS A 112 6.62 -8.93 7.37
C HIS A 112 5.72 -9.94 6.64
N LEU A 113 5.94 -10.07 5.33
CA LEU A 113 5.15 -10.87 4.40
C LEU A 113 5.17 -12.39 4.62
N ARG A 114 4.23 -13.05 3.93
CA ARG A 114 4.28 -14.47 3.57
C ARG A 114 5.08 -14.64 2.28
N ALA A 115 6.11 -15.48 2.30
CA ALA A 115 6.88 -15.84 1.12
C ALA A 115 7.49 -17.24 1.26
N PRO A 116 7.84 -17.92 0.15
CA PRO A 116 8.52 -19.20 0.21
C PRO A 116 9.83 -19.12 0.97
N ASN A 117 9.93 -19.89 2.05
CA ASN A 117 11.05 -19.79 2.98
C ASN A 117 12.09 -20.89 2.80
N CYS A 118 11.77 -21.91 2.02
CA CYS A 118 12.71 -22.98 1.70
C CYS A 118 13.44 -22.74 0.38
N ALA A 119 14.58 -23.41 0.20
CA ALA A 119 15.42 -23.26 -1.00
C ALA A 119 14.74 -23.83 -2.26
N ASP A 120 13.80 -24.74 -2.09
CA ASP A 120 12.96 -25.34 -3.12
C ASP A 120 11.64 -24.58 -3.33
N ALA A 121 11.57 -23.31 -2.89
CA ALA A 121 10.40 -22.44 -3.00
C ALA A 121 9.11 -23.01 -2.34
N MET A 122 9.27 -23.89 -1.36
CA MET A 122 8.16 -24.37 -0.54
C MET A 122 7.86 -23.43 0.63
N PHE A 123 6.58 -23.35 1.00
CA PHE A 123 6.13 -22.84 2.29
C PHE A 123 6.17 -23.99 3.30
N ALA A 124 7.22 -24.08 4.10
CA ALA A 124 7.37 -25.17 5.07
C ALA A 124 8.27 -24.76 6.23
N PHE A 125 7.94 -25.20 7.44
CA PHE A 125 8.82 -25.01 8.59
C PHE A 125 8.83 -26.24 9.49
N PRO A 126 10.00 -26.85 9.77
CA PRO A 126 11.30 -26.57 9.15
C PRO A 126 11.30 -26.98 7.66
N CYS A 127 12.25 -26.45 6.91
CA CYS A 127 12.50 -26.88 5.54
C CYS A 127 13.05 -28.31 5.47
N LYS A 128 12.98 -28.91 4.27
CA LYS A 128 13.51 -30.26 3.99
C LYS A 128 14.94 -30.40 4.53
N GLY A 129 15.19 -31.50 5.24
CA GLY A 129 16.44 -31.73 5.96
C GLY A 129 16.53 -31.01 7.32
N LYS A 130 15.38 -30.61 7.90
CA LYS A 130 15.27 -29.92 9.20
C LYS A 130 16.02 -28.60 9.27
N LYS A 131 16.12 -27.89 8.15
CA LYS A 131 16.75 -26.55 8.09
C LYS A 131 15.73 -25.49 8.53
N GLU A 132 16.18 -24.42 9.15
CA GLU A 132 15.28 -23.36 9.65
C GLU A 132 14.67 -22.48 8.54
N GLY A 133 15.08 -22.63 7.29
CA GLY A 133 14.62 -21.77 6.19
C GLY A 133 15.19 -20.36 6.26
N THR A 134 14.70 -19.50 5.37
CA THR A 134 15.10 -18.09 5.28
C THR A 134 14.49 -17.27 6.41
N ARG A 135 15.28 -16.33 6.96
CA ARG A 135 14.89 -15.42 8.04
C ARG A 135 14.54 -14.04 7.50
N PHE A 136 13.28 -13.81 7.15
CA PHE A 136 12.87 -12.55 6.54
C PHE A 136 13.00 -11.35 7.49
N ASP A 137 12.92 -11.56 8.79
CA ASP A 137 13.22 -10.54 9.81
C ASP A 137 14.64 -9.97 9.68
N GLN A 138 15.63 -10.83 9.41
CA GLN A 138 17.01 -10.40 9.18
C GLN A 138 17.15 -9.60 7.88
N GLY A 139 16.35 -9.93 6.86
CA GLY A 139 16.30 -9.17 5.61
C GLY A 139 15.73 -7.76 5.74
N MET A 140 15.08 -7.44 6.86
CA MET A 140 14.52 -6.12 7.16
C MET A 140 15.33 -5.35 8.22
N ALA A 141 16.46 -5.89 8.71
CA ALA A 141 17.25 -5.22 9.75
C ALA A 141 17.68 -3.80 9.32
N TYR A 142 17.99 -3.60 8.03
CA TYR A 142 18.34 -2.30 7.45
C TYR A 142 17.26 -1.23 7.65
N PHE A 143 15.98 -1.62 7.58
CA PHE A 143 14.85 -0.74 7.83
C PHE A 143 14.85 -0.33 9.31
N GLY A 144 15.06 -1.30 10.20
CA GLY A 144 15.18 -1.05 11.64
C GLY A 144 16.34 -0.11 11.97
N GLU A 145 17.50 -0.27 11.30
CA GLU A 145 18.66 0.59 11.48
C GLU A 145 18.35 2.04 11.08
N ALA A 146 17.74 2.25 9.91
CA ALA A 146 17.38 3.58 9.43
C ALA A 146 16.40 4.32 10.37
N LEU A 147 15.42 3.60 10.93
CA LEU A 147 14.47 4.18 11.89
C LEU A 147 15.12 4.38 13.28
N ALA A 148 16.03 3.50 13.69
CA ALA A 148 16.77 3.65 14.95
C ALA A 148 17.70 4.86 14.94
N GLU A 149 18.33 5.18 13.80
CA GLU A 149 19.06 6.45 13.64
C GLU A 149 18.16 7.68 13.81
N ARG A 150 16.85 7.54 13.59
CA ARG A 150 15.83 8.57 13.88
C ARG A 150 15.25 8.46 15.29
N GLY A 151 15.78 7.61 16.16
CA GLY A 151 15.34 7.48 17.55
C GLY A 151 14.08 6.63 17.78
N TYR A 152 13.72 5.75 16.82
CA TYR A 152 12.70 4.73 17.03
C TYR A 152 13.33 3.42 17.47
N ALA A 153 12.61 2.60 18.23
CA ALA A 153 12.94 1.18 18.35
C ALA A 153 12.12 0.39 17.34
N VAL A 154 12.70 -0.63 16.70
CA VAL A 154 12.00 -1.45 15.72
C VAL A 154 12.08 -2.91 16.10
N LEU A 155 10.93 -3.54 16.33
CA LEU A 155 10.80 -4.99 16.50
C LEU A 155 10.38 -5.62 15.18
N ILE A 156 11.14 -6.60 14.73
CA ILE A 156 10.89 -7.36 13.51
C ILE A 156 10.82 -8.85 13.89
N PRO A 157 9.63 -9.39 14.17
CA PRO A 157 9.48 -10.82 14.47
C PRO A 157 9.78 -11.66 13.23
N ASP A 158 10.36 -12.85 13.42
CA ASP A 158 10.36 -13.87 12.37
C ASP A 158 8.98 -14.52 12.28
N LEU A 159 8.18 -14.03 11.34
CA LEU A 159 6.86 -14.55 11.02
C LEU A 159 6.92 -15.62 9.93
N THR A 160 8.10 -15.98 9.44
CA THR A 160 8.25 -16.97 8.37
C THR A 160 7.57 -18.31 8.69
N PRO A 161 7.70 -18.88 9.91
CA PRO A 161 7.02 -20.13 10.27
C PRO A 161 5.50 -19.97 10.40
N LEU A 162 5.02 -18.76 10.70
CA LEU A 162 3.60 -18.47 10.85
C LEU A 162 2.85 -18.65 9.53
N TRP A 163 3.49 -18.33 8.41
CA TRP A 163 2.86 -18.23 7.10
C TRP A 163 2.92 -19.51 6.25
N VAL A 164 3.17 -20.66 6.88
CA VAL A 164 3.26 -21.96 6.18
C VAL A 164 1.93 -22.32 5.52
N SER A 165 0.81 -22.26 6.26
CA SER A 165 -0.51 -22.56 5.69
C SER A 165 -0.96 -21.51 4.68
N GLY A 166 -1.65 -21.97 3.63
CA GLY A 166 -2.35 -21.10 2.68
C GLY A 166 -3.55 -20.39 3.31
N ASP A 167 -4.33 -21.11 4.11
CA ASP A 167 -5.53 -20.63 4.82
C ASP A 167 -5.14 -19.97 6.16
N GLU A 168 -5.78 -18.84 6.46
CA GLU A 168 -5.48 -17.98 7.61
C GLU A 168 -6.06 -18.49 8.93
N SER A 169 -7.10 -19.32 8.84
CA SER A 169 -7.86 -19.85 9.97
C SER A 169 -7.61 -21.34 10.21
N LYS A 170 -7.14 -22.05 9.18
CA LYS A 170 -6.90 -23.50 9.20
C LYS A 170 -5.52 -23.85 8.66
N PRO A 171 -4.89 -24.92 9.19
CA PRO A 171 -5.33 -25.75 10.32
C PRO A 171 -5.09 -25.10 11.71
N TYR A 172 -4.51 -23.90 11.74
CA TYR A 172 -4.38 -23.06 12.93
C TYR A 172 -4.72 -21.62 12.57
N SER A 173 -5.07 -20.84 13.59
CA SER A 173 -5.32 -19.40 13.45
C SER A 173 -4.00 -18.66 13.33
N GLN A 174 -3.70 -18.13 12.14
CA GLN A 174 -2.51 -17.32 11.90
C GLN A 174 -2.56 -16.03 12.73
N LYS A 175 -3.75 -15.44 12.91
CA LYS A 175 -3.96 -14.25 13.76
C LYS A 175 -3.63 -14.50 15.24
N ASP A 176 -4.08 -15.62 15.80
CA ASP A 176 -3.83 -15.92 17.21
C ASP A 176 -2.37 -16.31 17.44
N MET A 177 -1.77 -17.07 16.51
CA MET A 177 -0.36 -17.44 16.60
C MET A 177 0.55 -16.21 16.42
N TRP A 178 0.23 -15.29 15.50
CA TRP A 178 0.87 -13.98 15.39
C TRP A 178 0.84 -13.23 16.72
N THR A 179 -0.36 -13.12 17.31
CA THR A 179 -0.56 -12.42 18.59
C THR A 179 0.30 -13.02 19.69
N ALA A 180 0.37 -14.36 19.77
CA ALA A 180 1.19 -15.05 20.75
C ALA A 180 2.71 -14.82 20.55
N ILE A 181 3.18 -14.83 19.29
CA ILE A 181 4.58 -14.55 18.93
C ILE A 181 4.96 -13.12 19.34
N VAL A 182 4.21 -12.13 18.86
CA VAL A 182 4.49 -10.71 19.09
C VAL A 182 4.40 -10.38 20.57
N LYS A 183 3.38 -10.89 21.28
CA LYS A 183 3.23 -10.70 22.73
C LYS A 183 4.45 -11.19 23.48
N LYS A 184 4.95 -12.39 23.16
CA LYS A 184 6.09 -12.99 23.88
C LYS A 184 7.39 -12.23 23.63
N LEU A 185 7.61 -11.71 22.41
CA LEU A 185 8.73 -10.82 22.11
C LEU A 185 8.59 -9.49 22.85
N ARG A 186 7.44 -8.83 22.76
CA ARG A 186 7.16 -7.58 23.47
C ARG A 186 7.39 -7.71 24.98
N ASP A 187 6.85 -8.76 25.61
CA ASP A 187 6.99 -8.99 27.05
C ASP A 187 8.46 -9.20 27.45
N ARG A 188 9.26 -9.91 26.63
CA ARG A 188 10.71 -10.04 26.81
C ARG A 188 11.42 -8.69 26.74
N ILE A 189 11.04 -7.86 25.76
CA ILE A 189 11.67 -6.56 25.54
C ILE A 189 11.33 -5.60 26.69
N ALA A 190 10.07 -5.58 27.12
CA ALA A 190 9.63 -4.77 28.25
C ALA A 190 10.37 -5.14 29.55
N ALA A 191 10.59 -6.44 29.79
CA ALA A 191 11.40 -6.90 30.92
C ALA A 191 12.85 -6.41 30.83
N GLY A 192 13.46 -6.48 29.64
CA GLY A 192 14.81 -5.96 29.38
C GLY A 192 14.92 -4.45 29.59
N ALA A 193 13.99 -3.69 29.03
CA ALA A 193 13.91 -2.23 29.18
C ALA A 193 13.67 -1.80 30.64
N SER A 194 13.10 -2.68 31.47
CA SER A 194 12.90 -2.47 32.91
C SER A 194 14.10 -2.93 33.77
N GLY A 195 15.24 -3.27 33.15
CA GLY A 195 16.49 -3.61 33.85
C GLY A 195 16.78 -5.11 34.01
N SER A 196 15.97 -5.99 33.42
CA SER A 196 16.33 -7.41 33.31
C SER A 196 17.54 -7.58 32.39
N LYS A 197 18.42 -8.56 32.66
CA LYS A 197 19.57 -8.91 31.81
C LYS A 197 19.17 -9.66 30.53
N ASP A 198 17.88 -9.66 30.24
CA ASP A 198 17.24 -10.45 29.23
C ASP A 198 17.56 -10.04 27.78
N LEU A 199 18.03 -8.81 27.59
CA LEU A 199 18.51 -8.26 26.32
C LEU A 199 20.04 -8.06 26.31
N GLY A 200 20.74 -8.62 27.31
CA GLY A 200 22.15 -8.35 27.58
C GLY A 200 22.34 -7.42 28.78
N SER A 201 23.42 -7.61 29.53
CA SER A 201 23.71 -6.82 30.74
C SER A 201 24.09 -5.36 30.45
N ASP A 202 24.40 -5.06 29.21
CA ASP A 202 24.82 -3.75 28.70
C ASP A 202 23.72 -3.04 27.92
N TYR A 203 22.51 -3.63 27.81
CA TYR A 203 21.36 -3.00 27.17
C TYR A 203 20.90 -1.77 27.96
N LYS A 204 20.82 -0.62 27.30
CA LYS A 204 20.53 0.68 27.92
C LYS A 204 19.35 1.42 27.31
N ALA A 205 18.81 0.94 26.19
CA ALA A 205 17.74 1.65 25.50
C ALA A 205 16.45 1.62 26.33
N THR A 206 15.83 2.79 26.45
CA THR A 206 14.50 2.96 27.05
C THR A 206 13.46 2.99 25.95
N LEU A 207 12.44 2.14 26.04
CA LEU A 207 11.39 2.03 25.02
C LEU A 207 10.06 2.55 25.54
N ASP A 208 9.32 3.22 24.67
CA ASP A 208 7.96 3.70 24.93
C ASP A 208 6.95 2.74 24.32
N PHE A 209 6.25 1.98 25.17
CA PHE A 209 5.18 1.06 24.76
C PHE A 209 3.80 1.72 24.71
N ASP A 210 3.70 3.01 25.06
CA ASP A 210 2.49 3.82 24.93
C ASP A 210 2.46 4.56 23.58
N GLN A 211 3.58 4.62 22.87
CA GLN A 211 3.68 5.15 21.50
C GLN A 211 4.14 4.05 20.54
N VAL A 212 3.17 3.32 19.98
CA VAL A 212 3.43 2.20 19.08
C VAL A 212 2.98 2.51 17.65
N GLY A 213 3.87 2.28 16.69
CA GLY A 213 3.55 2.24 15.26
C GLY A 213 3.57 0.80 14.73
N LEU A 214 2.79 0.54 13.68
CA LEU A 214 2.79 -0.74 12.97
C LEU A 214 3.22 -0.51 11.52
N VAL A 215 4.20 -1.27 11.05
CA VAL A 215 4.43 -1.50 9.62
C VAL A 215 3.96 -2.89 9.28
N PHE A 216 3.18 -3.04 8.22
CA PHE A 216 2.73 -4.34 7.75
C PHE A 216 3.01 -4.51 6.25
N HIS A 217 3.33 -5.73 5.85
CA HIS A 217 3.61 -6.09 4.46
C HIS A 217 2.84 -7.34 4.06
N SER A 218 2.23 -7.34 2.87
CA SER A 218 1.52 -8.48 2.30
C SER A 218 0.41 -8.95 3.23
N ARG A 219 0.34 -10.25 3.46
CA ARG A 219 -0.57 -10.92 4.40
C ARG A 219 -0.61 -10.32 5.80
N SER A 220 0.41 -9.59 6.26
CA SER A 220 0.36 -8.94 7.56
C SER A 220 -0.67 -7.81 7.68
N ALA A 221 -1.28 -7.36 6.57
CA ALA A 221 -2.35 -6.36 6.61
C ALA A 221 -3.56 -6.77 7.47
N MET A 222 -3.89 -8.07 7.52
CA MET A 222 -4.97 -8.58 8.39
C MET A 222 -4.65 -8.51 9.89
N MET A 223 -3.41 -8.18 10.26
CA MET A 223 -2.96 -8.16 11.66
C MET A 223 -3.15 -6.80 12.33
N VAL A 224 -3.67 -5.78 11.64
CA VAL A 224 -3.87 -4.44 12.21
C VAL A 224 -4.81 -4.48 13.43
N ASP A 225 -5.93 -5.20 13.34
CA ASP A 225 -6.84 -5.39 14.46
C ASP A 225 -6.17 -6.15 15.61
N ALA A 226 -5.41 -7.21 15.30
CA ALA A 226 -4.69 -7.98 16.31
C ALA A 226 -3.66 -7.12 17.04
N ALA A 227 -2.95 -6.25 16.32
CA ALA A 227 -2.04 -5.28 16.88
C ALA A 227 -2.76 -4.30 17.79
N GLN A 228 -3.91 -3.75 17.37
CA GLN A 228 -4.68 -2.83 18.21
C GLN A 228 -5.16 -3.51 19.50
N HIS A 229 -5.61 -4.77 19.44
CA HIS A 229 -5.98 -5.52 20.64
C HIS A 229 -4.78 -5.81 21.55
N LEU A 230 -3.62 -6.13 20.96
CA LEU A 230 -2.42 -6.47 21.72
C LEU A 230 -1.81 -5.28 22.45
N PHE A 231 -1.70 -4.12 21.77
CA PHE A 231 -1.09 -2.92 22.32
C PHE A 231 -2.11 -2.00 23.00
N GLY A 232 -3.37 -2.02 22.58
CA GLY A 232 -4.42 -1.14 23.05
C GLY A 232 -4.72 0.00 22.07
N LYS A 233 -5.99 0.40 21.99
CA LYS A 233 -6.50 1.42 21.06
C LYS A 233 -5.76 2.76 21.16
N ASP A 234 -5.42 3.18 22.38
CA ASP A 234 -4.77 4.47 22.62
C ASP A 234 -3.24 4.40 22.52
N LYS A 235 -2.67 3.19 22.34
CA LYS A 235 -1.21 2.98 22.27
C LYS A 235 -0.72 2.65 20.87
N LEU A 236 -1.52 1.93 20.07
CA LEU A 236 -1.25 1.78 18.64
C LEU A 236 -1.72 3.04 17.92
N MET A 237 -0.78 3.97 17.72
CA MET A 237 -1.06 5.33 17.26
C MET A 237 -1.17 5.45 15.74
N SER A 238 -0.53 4.55 15.00
CA SER A 238 -0.35 4.71 13.56
C SER A 238 0.01 3.40 12.87
N ALA A 239 -0.45 3.23 11.63
CA ALA A 239 -0.14 2.06 10.81
C ALA A 239 0.32 2.47 9.40
N MET A 240 1.29 1.73 8.86
CA MET A 240 1.78 1.86 7.49
C MET A 240 1.80 0.49 6.81
N GLY A 241 1.20 0.39 5.64
CA GLY A 241 1.23 -0.79 4.79
C GLY A 241 2.19 -0.62 3.61
N TYR A 242 2.91 -1.66 3.25
CA TYR A 242 3.57 -1.80 1.94
C TYR A 242 3.02 -3.04 1.25
N GLY A 243 2.37 -2.89 0.09
CA GLY A 243 1.77 -4.02 -0.63
C GLY A 243 0.87 -4.87 0.28
N GLY A 244 -0.11 -4.25 0.93
CA GLY A 244 -0.99 -4.96 1.87
C GLY A 244 -1.93 -5.93 1.15
N SER A 245 -1.99 -7.18 1.60
CA SER A 245 -2.94 -8.17 1.09
C SER A 245 -4.29 -7.97 1.77
N TYR A 246 -5.31 -7.68 0.99
CA TYR A 246 -6.68 -7.56 1.46
C TYR A 246 -7.60 -8.39 0.57
N ASN A 247 -8.60 -9.01 1.17
CA ASN A 247 -9.73 -9.53 0.42
C ASN A 247 -10.56 -8.33 -0.07
N ALA A 248 -10.47 -8.06 -1.37
CA ALA A 248 -11.12 -6.93 -2.03
C ALA A 248 -11.54 -7.22 -3.48
N LYS A 249 -11.52 -8.50 -3.87
CA LYS A 249 -11.90 -8.99 -5.22
C LYS A 249 -13.27 -9.66 -5.25
N ASP A 250 -13.86 -9.94 -4.10
CA ASP A 250 -15.21 -10.49 -3.97
C ASP A 250 -16.01 -9.60 -3.02
N ILE A 251 -17.09 -8.99 -3.55
CA ILE A 251 -17.97 -8.08 -2.79
C ILE A 251 -18.61 -8.74 -1.56
N THR A 252 -18.69 -10.07 -1.55
CA THR A 252 -19.25 -10.85 -0.43
C THR A 252 -18.22 -11.19 0.65
N ASP A 253 -16.94 -10.98 0.36
CA ASP A 253 -15.81 -11.32 1.22
C ASP A 253 -14.78 -10.17 1.22
N ILE A 254 -15.23 -8.95 1.54
CA ILE A 254 -14.34 -7.80 1.69
C ILE A 254 -13.85 -7.71 3.14
N ASP A 255 -12.53 -7.56 3.31
CA ASP A 255 -11.95 -7.33 4.63
C ASP A 255 -12.50 -6.04 5.28
N PRO A 256 -12.74 -6.03 6.60
CA PRO A 256 -13.26 -4.86 7.28
C PRO A 256 -12.30 -3.65 7.20
N ALA A 257 -12.82 -2.44 7.36
CA ALA A 257 -12.08 -1.17 7.25
C ALA A 257 -10.94 -0.93 8.26
N GLY A 258 -10.68 -1.90 9.13
CA GLY A 258 -9.75 -1.79 10.24
C GLY A 258 -10.12 -0.67 11.23
N PRO A 259 -9.26 -0.41 12.22
CA PRO A 259 -9.54 0.57 13.24
C PRO A 259 -9.42 2.02 12.75
N ASP A 260 -10.11 2.94 13.43
CA ASP A 260 -10.00 4.39 13.22
C ASP A 260 -8.70 4.93 13.83
N MET A 261 -7.57 4.64 13.16
CA MET A 261 -6.25 5.21 13.42
C MET A 261 -5.64 5.76 12.12
N PRO A 262 -4.69 6.71 12.18
CA PRO A 262 -3.90 7.12 11.03
C PRO A 262 -3.35 5.88 10.31
N THR A 263 -3.65 5.75 9.02
CA THR A 263 -3.18 4.62 8.19
C THR A 263 -2.65 5.09 6.84
N PHE A 264 -1.46 4.65 6.46
CA PHE A 264 -0.85 4.94 5.15
C PHE A 264 -0.55 3.66 4.37
N LEU A 265 -1.08 3.52 3.16
CA LEU A 265 -0.90 2.35 2.31
C LEU A 265 -0.03 2.72 1.11
N VAL A 266 1.14 2.10 0.99
CA VAL A 266 2.05 2.27 -0.13
C VAL A 266 1.95 1.05 -1.03
N ASN A 267 1.62 1.26 -2.31
CA ASN A 267 1.44 0.18 -3.28
C ASN A 267 2.25 0.45 -4.53
N GLY A 268 3.00 -0.56 -4.97
CA GLY A 268 3.62 -0.57 -6.29
C GLY A 268 2.60 -0.96 -7.35
N ASP A 269 2.56 -0.29 -8.49
CA ASP A 269 1.64 -0.69 -9.58
C ASP A 269 2.12 -1.91 -10.36
N GLU A 270 3.35 -2.34 -10.15
CA GLU A 270 3.92 -3.57 -10.69
C GLU A 270 3.92 -4.71 -9.67
N ASP A 271 3.25 -4.58 -8.52
CA ASP A 271 3.09 -5.68 -7.54
C ASP A 271 2.43 -6.89 -8.20
N GLY A 272 3.17 -8.00 -8.24
CA GLY A 272 2.77 -9.26 -8.89
C GLY A 272 2.01 -10.22 -8.00
N ASP A 273 2.02 -9.98 -6.68
CA ASP A 273 1.48 -10.91 -5.69
C ASP A 273 0.08 -10.49 -5.24
N VAL A 274 -0.06 -9.27 -4.71
CA VAL A 274 -1.33 -8.74 -4.18
C VAL A 274 -1.90 -7.62 -5.04
N GLU A 275 -1.18 -7.22 -6.09
CA GLU A 275 -1.62 -6.24 -7.07
C GLU A 275 -1.95 -4.91 -6.40
N ARG A 276 -3.21 -4.45 -6.49
CA ARG A 276 -3.66 -3.16 -5.94
C ARG A 276 -4.69 -3.36 -4.83
N ALA A 277 -4.61 -4.49 -4.13
CA ALA A 277 -5.56 -4.89 -3.09
C ALA A 277 -5.85 -3.79 -2.07
N ALA A 278 -4.85 -3.03 -1.63
CA ALA A 278 -5.07 -1.94 -0.68
C ALA A 278 -5.88 -0.77 -1.24
N ASN A 279 -5.73 -0.44 -2.54
CA ASN A 279 -6.55 0.59 -3.18
C ASN A 279 -8.00 0.10 -3.33
N TRP A 280 -8.20 -1.15 -3.74
CA TRP A 280 -9.54 -1.73 -3.85
C TRP A 280 -10.24 -1.80 -2.50
N TRP A 281 -9.55 -2.30 -1.48
CA TRP A 281 -10.04 -2.32 -0.10
C TRP A 281 -10.41 -0.91 0.38
N LEU A 282 -9.53 0.07 0.17
CA LEU A 282 -9.83 1.45 0.57
C LEU A 282 -11.00 2.03 -0.23
N THR A 283 -11.19 1.64 -1.49
CA THR A 283 -12.33 2.08 -2.31
C THR A 283 -13.66 1.67 -1.68
N GLU A 284 -13.75 0.47 -1.13
CA GLU A 284 -14.94 0.00 -0.41
C GLU A 284 -15.24 0.86 0.81
N HIS A 285 -14.19 1.25 1.54
CA HIS A 285 -14.26 1.92 2.83
C HIS A 285 -14.05 3.44 2.78
N VAL A 286 -13.85 4.03 1.60
CA VAL A 286 -13.45 5.45 1.45
C VAL A 286 -14.49 6.41 2.04
N GLN A 287 -15.76 6.00 2.03
CA GLN A 287 -16.88 6.77 2.59
C GLN A 287 -17.22 6.41 4.04
N GLN A 288 -16.39 5.63 4.72
CA GLN A 288 -16.60 5.37 6.14
C GLN A 288 -16.35 6.64 6.95
N LYS A 289 -17.19 6.86 7.96
CA LYS A 289 -16.94 7.92 8.94
C LYS A 289 -15.68 7.60 9.75
N ARG A 290 -14.70 8.51 9.69
CA ARG A 290 -13.43 8.38 10.41
C ARG A 290 -13.02 9.71 11.03
N LYS A 291 -12.32 9.64 12.16
CA LYS A 291 -11.68 10.78 12.83
C LYS A 291 -10.23 10.94 12.42
N THR A 292 -9.61 9.87 11.90
CA THR A 292 -8.21 9.81 11.56
C THR A 292 -8.01 9.57 10.05
N PRO A 293 -6.89 10.06 9.46
CA PRO A 293 -6.66 9.91 8.03
C PRO A 293 -6.41 8.44 7.66
N ILE A 294 -6.95 8.02 6.51
CA ILE A 294 -6.48 6.83 5.82
C ILE A 294 -6.24 7.16 4.35
N VAL A 295 -5.03 6.89 3.91
CA VAL A 295 -4.55 7.30 2.58
C VAL A 295 -3.81 6.16 1.92
N SER A 296 -4.04 5.97 0.63
CA SER A 296 -3.33 5.02 -0.22
C SER A 296 -2.62 5.77 -1.33
N VAL A 297 -1.35 5.46 -1.54
CA VAL A 297 -0.55 5.93 -2.66
C VAL A 297 -0.20 4.76 -3.57
N GLN A 298 -0.37 4.97 -4.88
CA GLN A 298 0.05 4.05 -5.92
C GLN A 298 1.29 4.64 -6.60
N ILE A 299 2.39 3.86 -6.66
CA ILE A 299 3.70 4.31 -7.12
C ILE A 299 4.17 3.45 -8.31
N PRO A 300 4.49 4.09 -9.46
CA PRO A 300 4.95 3.39 -10.65
C PRO A 300 6.22 2.55 -10.51
N GLY A 301 6.20 1.33 -11.07
CA GLY A 301 7.34 0.43 -11.26
C GLY A 301 7.75 -0.41 -10.04
N TYR A 302 7.21 -0.12 -8.85
CA TYR A 302 7.56 -0.86 -7.63
C TYR A 302 6.79 -2.19 -7.56
N GLY A 303 7.43 -3.22 -6.99
CA GLY A 303 6.87 -4.56 -6.79
C GLY A 303 6.69 -4.93 -5.32
N HIS A 304 6.33 -6.19 -5.06
CA HIS A 304 6.02 -6.69 -3.73
C HIS A 304 7.28 -7.06 -2.94
N MET A 305 8.21 -7.78 -3.56
CA MET A 305 9.19 -8.60 -2.82
C MET A 305 10.49 -7.86 -2.48
N PHE A 306 10.85 -6.85 -3.27
CA PHE A 306 12.17 -6.23 -3.28
C PHE A 306 12.54 -5.41 -2.06
N ILE A 307 11.61 -5.18 -1.12
CA ILE A 307 11.95 -4.51 0.15
C ILE A 307 12.67 -5.42 1.15
N ASN A 308 12.79 -6.73 0.91
CA ASN A 308 13.46 -7.66 1.82
C ASN A 308 14.79 -8.17 1.23
N ARG A 309 15.90 -7.90 1.91
CA ARG A 309 17.24 -8.31 1.42
C ARG A 309 17.40 -9.81 1.24
N GLN A 310 16.72 -10.65 2.04
CA GLN A 310 16.79 -12.09 1.84
C GLN A 310 16.07 -12.54 0.57
N LEU A 311 14.99 -11.85 0.19
CA LEU A 311 14.29 -12.11 -1.07
C LEU A 311 15.07 -11.57 -2.27
N GLN A 312 15.72 -10.41 -2.13
CA GLN A 312 16.64 -9.88 -3.14
C GLN A 312 17.78 -10.87 -3.44
N THR A 313 18.40 -11.48 -2.43
CA THR A 313 19.48 -12.47 -2.64
C THR A 313 19.03 -13.73 -3.40
N LYS A 314 17.72 -13.98 -3.45
CA LYS A 314 17.12 -15.07 -4.23
C LYS A 314 16.60 -14.61 -5.58
N GLU A 315 16.81 -13.34 -5.95
CA GLU A 315 16.29 -12.74 -7.18
C GLU A 315 14.77 -12.90 -7.31
N ALA A 316 14.06 -12.85 -6.18
CA ALA A 316 12.60 -12.96 -6.15
C ALA A 316 11.97 -11.64 -6.61
N ASP A 317 11.96 -11.41 -7.92
CA ASP A 317 11.30 -10.29 -8.58
C ASP A 317 9.90 -10.72 -9.05
N ASP A 318 8.87 -10.12 -8.46
CA ASP A 318 7.48 -10.41 -8.78
C ASP A 318 6.87 -9.44 -9.81
N ARG A 319 7.64 -8.46 -10.29
CA ARG A 319 7.07 -7.37 -11.08
C ARG A 319 6.61 -7.78 -12.47
N LYS A 320 5.44 -7.29 -12.89
CA LYS A 320 4.74 -7.76 -14.11
C LYS A 320 5.31 -7.21 -15.41
N ALA A 321 5.68 -5.93 -15.48
CA ALA A 321 6.04 -5.27 -16.74
C ALA A 321 7.53 -4.87 -16.88
N CYS A 322 8.40 -5.23 -15.93
CA CYS A 322 9.80 -4.76 -15.93
C CYS A 322 10.69 -5.28 -17.07
N SER A 323 10.18 -6.20 -17.91
CA SER A 323 10.84 -6.59 -19.16
C SER A 323 10.64 -5.56 -20.29
N VAL A 324 9.64 -4.69 -20.17
CA VAL A 324 9.24 -3.73 -21.22
C VAL A 324 9.25 -2.28 -20.73
N ILE A 325 9.19 -2.04 -19.41
CA ILE A 325 9.36 -0.72 -18.81
C ILE A 325 10.60 -0.67 -17.90
N ALA A 326 11.15 0.52 -17.72
CA ALA A 326 12.21 0.74 -16.74
C ALA A 326 11.61 0.74 -15.33
N CYS A 327 11.99 -0.26 -14.52
CA CYS A 327 11.55 -0.33 -13.13
C CYS A 327 12.65 0.07 -12.14
N PRO A 328 12.30 0.60 -10.95
CA PRO A 328 13.22 0.91 -9.87
C PRO A 328 14.07 -0.29 -9.43
N SER A 329 15.27 -0.04 -8.92
CA SER A 329 16.14 -1.08 -8.36
C SER A 329 15.64 -1.55 -6.98
N SER A 330 16.22 -2.64 -6.45
CA SER A 330 15.95 -3.04 -5.05
C SER A 330 16.36 -1.97 -4.04
N ALA A 331 17.46 -1.25 -4.29
CA ALA A 331 17.88 -0.12 -3.45
C ALA A 331 16.84 1.03 -3.47
N ASP A 332 16.17 1.25 -4.60
CA ASP A 332 15.08 2.23 -4.67
C ASP A 332 13.86 1.76 -3.85
N HIS A 333 13.55 0.47 -3.83
CA HIS A 333 12.48 -0.10 -2.98
C HIS A 333 12.78 0.10 -1.50
N GLU A 334 14.00 -0.21 -1.05
CA GLU A 334 14.42 0.02 0.33
C GLU A 334 14.33 1.51 0.70
N LYS A 335 14.81 2.39 -0.20
CA LYS A 335 14.77 3.83 0.01
C LYS A 335 13.34 4.37 0.10
N LEU A 336 12.45 3.90 -0.78
CA LEU A 336 11.03 4.26 -0.73
C LEU A 336 10.44 3.85 0.62
N LEU A 337 10.59 2.59 1.03
CA LEU A 337 10.05 2.09 2.28
C LEU A 337 10.54 2.88 3.50
N ILE A 338 11.86 3.13 3.58
CA ILE A 338 12.46 3.90 4.68
C ILE A 338 11.91 5.32 4.71
N ASN A 339 11.95 6.03 3.57
CA ASN A 339 11.51 7.41 3.51
C ASN A 339 10.03 7.54 3.85
N SER A 340 9.21 6.60 3.37
CA SER A 340 7.79 6.58 3.67
C SER A 340 7.51 6.33 5.15
N ALA A 341 8.19 5.38 5.78
CA ALA A 341 8.01 5.12 7.20
C ALA A 341 8.49 6.29 8.07
N ILE A 342 9.62 6.91 7.73
CA ILE A 342 10.15 8.08 8.45
C ILE A 342 9.16 9.25 8.34
N ASP A 343 8.77 9.64 7.13
CA ASP A 343 7.82 10.74 6.88
C ASP A 343 6.50 10.50 7.62
N TRP A 344 5.96 9.28 7.51
CA TRP A 344 4.70 8.91 8.13
C TRP A 344 4.74 8.87 9.67
N PHE A 345 5.72 8.18 10.28
CA PHE A 345 5.77 8.06 11.73
C PHE A 345 6.26 9.34 12.40
N ASP A 346 7.18 10.10 11.80
CA ASP A 346 7.53 11.42 12.32
C ASP A 346 6.30 12.32 12.34
N ALA A 347 5.44 12.28 11.30
CA ALA A 347 4.22 13.08 11.28
C ALA A 347 3.14 12.58 12.26
N THR A 348 2.87 11.28 12.31
CA THR A 348 1.73 10.72 13.06
C THR A 348 2.02 10.40 14.52
N ILE A 349 3.27 10.09 14.88
CA ILE A 349 3.68 9.83 16.26
C ILE A 349 4.32 11.07 16.88
N ARG A 350 5.14 11.80 16.12
CA ARG A 350 5.91 12.95 16.65
C ARG A 350 5.38 14.33 16.25
N GLY A 351 4.36 14.39 15.40
CA GLY A 351 3.75 15.65 14.96
C GLY A 351 4.64 16.48 14.02
N ALA A 352 5.56 15.85 13.29
CA ALA A 352 6.34 16.52 12.26
C ALA A 352 5.46 16.93 11.06
N GLU A 353 5.94 17.92 10.29
CA GLU A 353 5.30 18.29 9.03
C GLU A 353 5.55 17.22 7.95
N THR A 354 4.56 17.03 7.07
CA THR A 354 4.61 16.05 5.98
C THR A 354 3.86 16.56 4.76
N SER A 355 4.19 16.02 3.59
CA SER A 355 3.40 16.21 2.36
C SER A 355 2.25 15.21 2.22
N ILE A 356 2.19 14.17 3.06
CA ILE A 356 1.09 13.19 3.06
C ILE A 356 -0.19 13.89 3.54
N PRO A 357 -1.35 13.70 2.87
CA PRO A 357 -2.58 14.43 3.19
C PRO A 357 -3.24 13.96 4.51
N LEU A 358 -2.68 14.37 5.65
CA LEU A 358 -3.12 13.99 7.01
C LEU A 358 -4.32 14.78 7.54
N LYS A 359 -4.80 15.80 6.82
CA LYS A 359 -5.91 16.68 7.22
C LYS A 359 -7.02 16.65 6.17
N ALA A 360 -8.25 16.93 6.59
CA ALA A 360 -9.42 16.95 5.70
C ALA A 360 -9.22 17.87 4.49
N HIS A 361 -8.55 19.02 4.69
CA HIS A 361 -8.25 20.02 3.65
C HIS A 361 -6.79 20.02 3.18
N ALA A 362 -6.02 18.98 3.51
CA ALA A 362 -4.64 18.91 3.03
C ALA A 362 -4.62 18.80 1.49
N PRO A 363 -3.76 19.54 0.78
CA PRO A 363 -3.63 19.37 -0.67
C PRO A 363 -3.17 17.94 -0.98
N ILE A 364 -3.66 17.37 -2.08
CA ILE A 364 -3.17 16.10 -2.60
C ILE A 364 -1.94 16.39 -3.47
N PRO A 365 -0.73 15.90 -3.11
CA PRO A 365 0.45 16.19 -3.90
C PRO A 365 0.45 15.37 -5.19
N ALA A 366 0.86 15.99 -6.31
CA ALA A 366 0.97 15.27 -7.59
C ALA A 366 2.09 14.21 -7.59
N THR A 367 3.07 14.37 -6.71
CA THR A 367 4.24 13.49 -6.60
C THR A 367 4.44 13.01 -5.17
N TYR A 368 5.11 11.86 -5.05
CA TYR A 368 5.56 11.30 -3.80
C TYR A 368 6.90 10.58 -4.03
N ALA A 369 7.86 10.78 -3.11
CA ALA A 369 9.23 10.31 -3.26
C ALA A 369 9.90 10.69 -4.61
N GLY A 370 9.49 11.80 -5.23
CA GLY A 370 10.02 12.27 -6.52
C GLY A 370 9.40 11.60 -7.74
N THR A 371 8.36 10.79 -7.58
CA THR A 371 7.65 10.11 -8.66
C THR A 371 6.21 10.62 -8.73
N ASP A 372 5.65 10.70 -9.94
CA ASP A 372 4.22 10.93 -10.13
C ASP A 372 3.42 9.77 -9.52
N VAL A 373 2.40 10.09 -8.73
CA VAL A 373 1.61 9.08 -8.02
C VAL A 373 0.12 9.32 -8.13
N ARG A 374 -0.66 8.30 -7.74
CA ARG A 374 -2.09 8.44 -7.50
C ARG A 374 -2.38 8.30 -6.02
N TRP A 375 -3.32 9.11 -5.56
CA TRP A 375 -3.79 9.07 -4.19
C TRP A 375 -5.25 8.67 -4.14
N LEU A 376 -5.56 7.78 -3.21
CA LEU A 376 -6.91 7.57 -2.71
C LEU A 376 -6.91 7.95 -1.23
N VAL A 377 -7.70 8.95 -0.88
CA VAL A 377 -7.75 9.56 0.44
C VAL A 377 -9.19 9.49 0.93
N ALA A 378 -9.42 8.83 2.08
CA ALA A 378 -10.70 8.93 2.77
C ALA A 378 -10.74 10.23 3.57
N THR A 379 -11.81 11.01 3.43
CA THR A 379 -11.92 12.30 4.10
C THR A 379 -12.30 12.11 5.57
N GLN A 380 -11.39 12.45 6.49
CA GLN A 380 -11.70 12.45 7.92
C GLN A 380 -12.42 13.72 8.38
N GLY A 381 -13.15 13.63 9.48
CA GLY A 381 -13.80 14.79 10.13
C GLY A 381 -15.27 14.55 10.47
N GLU A 382 -15.77 15.33 11.43
CA GLU A 382 -17.16 15.27 11.86
C GLU A 382 -18.08 16.10 10.94
N ASN A 383 -17.56 17.17 10.35
CA ASN A 383 -18.28 18.07 9.42
C ASN A 383 -18.11 17.63 7.96
N VAL A 384 -18.18 16.33 7.71
CA VAL A 384 -18.07 15.75 6.35
C VAL A 384 -19.38 15.06 6.02
N THR A 385 -20.07 15.57 5.00
CA THR A 385 -21.23 14.89 4.41
C THR A 385 -20.76 14.03 3.26
N ARG A 386 -21.05 12.73 3.37
CA ARG A 386 -20.62 11.72 2.41
C ARG A 386 -21.82 11.31 1.57
N ILE A 387 -21.72 11.55 0.27
CA ILE A 387 -22.77 11.29 -0.70
C ILE A 387 -22.35 10.03 -1.46
N PRO A 388 -22.92 8.85 -1.16
CA PRO A 388 -22.54 7.61 -1.84
C PRO A 388 -23.01 7.58 -3.28
N ALA A 389 -22.35 6.77 -4.12
CA ALA A 389 -22.72 6.55 -5.51
C ALA A 389 -24.22 6.25 -5.69
N SER A 390 -24.81 5.49 -4.78
CA SER A 390 -26.23 5.11 -4.81
C SER A 390 -27.21 6.27 -4.55
N SER A 391 -26.74 7.41 -4.03
CA SER A 391 -27.56 8.62 -3.87
C SER A 391 -27.69 9.45 -5.15
N PHE A 392 -26.89 9.15 -6.18
CA PHE A 392 -26.91 9.89 -7.43
C PHE A 392 -27.98 9.34 -8.38
N THR A 393 -28.60 10.25 -9.12
CA THR A 393 -29.61 9.98 -10.15
C THR A 393 -29.21 10.62 -11.46
N GLY A 394 -29.69 10.08 -12.59
CA GLY A 394 -29.32 10.58 -13.91
C GLY A 394 -29.88 11.98 -14.21
N ILE A 395 -29.03 12.83 -14.78
CA ILE A 395 -29.47 14.10 -15.37
C ILE A 395 -30.20 13.79 -16.70
N PRO A 396 -31.33 14.43 -17.03
CA PRO A 396 -32.04 14.18 -18.27
C PRO A 396 -31.13 14.30 -19.52
N GLY A 397 -31.16 13.27 -20.37
CA GLY A 397 -30.32 13.20 -21.57
C GLY A 397 -28.87 12.77 -21.33
N LYS A 398 -28.53 12.34 -20.11
CA LYS A 398 -27.23 11.79 -19.73
C LYS A 398 -27.36 10.35 -19.26
N GLU A 399 -26.25 9.64 -19.27
CA GLU A 399 -26.16 8.28 -18.76
C GLU A 399 -25.80 8.31 -17.27
N ALA A 400 -26.49 7.50 -16.47
CA ALA A 400 -26.18 7.30 -15.06
C ALA A 400 -26.71 5.93 -14.64
N THR A 401 -25.80 5.01 -14.36
CA THR A 401 -26.11 3.64 -13.97
C THR A 401 -25.28 3.27 -12.76
N LEU A 402 -25.96 2.76 -11.74
CA LEU A 402 -25.31 2.17 -10.59
C LEU A 402 -24.94 0.73 -10.96
N CYS A 403 -23.65 0.39 -10.89
CA CYS A 403 -23.11 -0.89 -11.32
C CYS A 403 -21.90 -1.30 -10.47
N GLY A 404 -21.37 -2.50 -10.65
CA GLY A 404 -20.07 -2.91 -10.11
C GLY A 404 -19.34 -3.80 -11.11
N HIS A 405 -18.01 -3.83 -11.01
CA HIS A 405 -17.20 -4.76 -11.80
C HIS A 405 -17.20 -6.14 -11.15
N VAL A 406 -17.02 -7.16 -11.97
CA VAL A 406 -16.85 -8.54 -11.53
C VAL A 406 -15.52 -9.04 -12.04
N ASP A 407 -14.87 -9.92 -11.29
CA ASP A 407 -13.72 -10.64 -11.83
C ASP A 407 -14.19 -11.41 -13.08
N PRO A 408 -13.62 -11.16 -14.27
CA PRO A 408 -14.04 -11.80 -15.52
C PRO A 408 -13.85 -13.33 -15.49
N MET A 409 -13.03 -13.85 -14.57
CA MET A 409 -12.82 -15.27 -14.36
C MET A 409 -13.83 -15.89 -13.39
N VAL A 410 -14.65 -15.09 -12.72
CA VAL A 410 -15.71 -15.55 -11.82
C VAL A 410 -17.02 -15.57 -12.61
N PRO A 411 -17.60 -16.75 -12.90
CA PRO A 411 -18.80 -16.89 -13.73
C PRO A 411 -20.09 -16.53 -12.99
N THR A 412 -20.13 -15.36 -12.33
CA THR A 412 -21.32 -14.89 -11.62
C THR A 412 -22.19 -14.07 -12.56
N GLU A 413 -23.44 -14.51 -12.76
CA GLU A 413 -24.45 -13.71 -13.45
C GLU A 413 -24.90 -12.55 -12.54
N ARG A 414 -24.24 -11.38 -12.65
CA ARG A 414 -24.73 -10.13 -12.09
C ARG A 414 -25.51 -9.34 -13.14
N LYS A 415 -26.61 -8.71 -12.73
CA LYS A 415 -27.44 -7.86 -13.60
C LYS A 415 -26.97 -6.40 -13.62
N ASP A 416 -26.14 -6.03 -12.65
CA ASP A 416 -25.65 -4.68 -12.39
C ASP A 416 -24.14 -4.58 -12.71
N ILE A 417 -23.72 -5.17 -13.84
CA ILE A 417 -22.32 -5.14 -14.29
C ILE A 417 -22.03 -3.80 -14.98
N CYS A 418 -20.92 -3.16 -14.62
CA CYS A 418 -20.48 -1.94 -15.30
C CYS A 418 -20.06 -2.25 -16.75
N PRO A 419 -20.23 -1.32 -17.70
CA PRO A 419 -19.66 -1.49 -19.02
C PRO A 419 -18.16 -1.73 -18.93
N GLU A 420 -17.68 -2.85 -19.49
CA GLU A 420 -16.25 -3.10 -19.60
C GLU A 420 -15.61 -1.99 -20.44
N PRO A 421 -14.47 -1.44 -20.03
CA PRO A 421 -13.79 -0.42 -20.81
C PRO A 421 -13.30 -1.04 -22.13
N GLU A 422 -13.40 -0.30 -23.24
CA GLU A 422 -12.90 -0.79 -24.55
C GLU A 422 -11.42 -1.19 -24.50
N ASN A 423 -10.65 -0.55 -23.62
CA ASN A 423 -9.27 -0.87 -23.30
C ASN A 423 -9.04 -0.74 -21.79
N GLY A 424 -8.40 -1.73 -21.20
CA GLY A 424 -7.90 -1.69 -19.82
C GLY A 424 -8.62 -2.69 -18.93
N VAL A 425 -8.28 -2.66 -17.64
CA VAL A 425 -8.99 -3.44 -16.61
C VAL A 425 -9.41 -2.50 -15.49
N ILE A 426 -10.70 -2.50 -15.18
CA ILE A 426 -11.23 -1.91 -13.95
C ILE A 426 -11.47 -3.07 -12.98
N THR A 427 -10.95 -2.94 -11.78
CA THR A 427 -10.83 -4.03 -10.80
C THR A 427 -11.60 -3.85 -9.48
N PRO A 428 -12.02 -2.65 -9.01
CA PRO A 428 -12.82 -2.58 -7.79
C PRO A 428 -14.20 -3.23 -8.00
N VAL A 429 -14.54 -4.18 -7.13
CA VAL A 429 -15.88 -4.83 -7.09
C VAL A 429 -16.97 -3.96 -6.42
N SER A 430 -16.58 -2.76 -5.98
CA SER A 430 -17.43 -1.79 -5.34
C SER A 430 -18.59 -1.40 -6.23
N GLN A 431 -19.69 -1.01 -5.61
CA GLN A 431 -20.76 -0.36 -6.35
C GLN A 431 -20.34 1.09 -6.70
N LEU A 432 -20.37 1.41 -7.99
CA LEU A 432 -19.95 2.66 -8.59
C LEU A 432 -21.09 3.28 -9.40
N MET A 433 -21.10 4.61 -9.47
CA MET A 433 -21.96 5.35 -10.40
C MET A 433 -21.20 5.55 -11.71
N HIS A 434 -21.54 4.77 -12.74
CA HIS A 434 -21.05 4.96 -14.10
C HIS A 434 -21.90 6.03 -14.80
N THR A 435 -21.31 7.16 -15.21
CA THR A 435 -22.10 8.31 -15.65
C THR A 435 -21.41 9.25 -16.63
N THR A 436 -22.21 9.90 -17.47
CA THR A 436 -21.87 11.14 -18.22
C THR A 436 -22.57 12.38 -17.66
N GLY A 437 -23.43 12.21 -16.66
CA GLY A 437 -24.20 13.25 -15.98
C GLY A 437 -25.09 12.68 -14.87
N ALA A 438 -24.73 12.92 -13.61
CA ALA A 438 -25.51 12.50 -12.45
C ALA A 438 -25.61 13.61 -11.41
N HIS A 439 -26.68 13.56 -10.61
CA HIS A 439 -27.03 14.55 -9.58
C HIS A 439 -27.46 13.87 -8.28
N ALA A 440 -27.06 14.44 -7.16
CA ALA A 440 -27.54 14.08 -5.83
C ALA A 440 -27.92 15.33 -5.03
N ASP A 441 -29.07 15.27 -4.36
CA ASP A 441 -29.44 16.25 -3.36
C ASP A 441 -28.57 16.09 -2.10
N THR A 442 -28.27 17.20 -1.44
CA THR A 442 -27.52 17.21 -0.18
C THR A 442 -27.91 18.41 0.67
N HIS A 443 -27.37 18.54 1.87
CA HIS A 443 -27.52 19.75 2.67
C HIS A 443 -26.32 19.97 3.57
N ILE A 444 -25.54 21.02 3.30
CA ILE A 444 -24.29 21.29 4.01
C ILE A 444 -24.06 22.79 4.10
N ASP A 445 -24.00 23.29 5.32
CA ASP A 445 -23.65 24.67 5.58
C ASP A 445 -22.15 24.92 5.42
N ASN A 446 -21.79 26.11 4.94
CA ASN A 446 -20.41 26.62 4.94
C ASN A 446 -19.41 25.64 4.30
N ALA A 447 -19.77 25.05 3.16
CA ALA A 447 -18.89 24.11 2.48
C ALA A 447 -17.54 24.77 2.10
N GLN A 448 -16.44 24.12 2.42
CA GLN A 448 -15.07 24.60 2.20
C GLN A 448 -14.32 23.78 1.14
N GLU A 449 -14.69 22.52 0.95
CA GLU A 449 -14.02 21.63 0.01
C GLU A 449 -14.97 20.53 -0.49
N VAL A 450 -14.74 20.06 -1.71
CA VAL A 450 -15.31 18.81 -2.24
C VAL A 450 -14.18 17.82 -2.54
N ALA A 451 -14.30 16.59 -2.06
CA ALA A 451 -13.47 15.48 -2.48
C ALA A 451 -14.27 14.51 -3.36
N LEU A 452 -13.78 14.28 -4.58
CA LEU A 452 -14.36 13.35 -5.55
C LEU A 452 -13.57 12.04 -5.54
N HIS A 453 -14.25 10.90 -5.34
CA HIS A 453 -13.65 9.58 -5.44
C HIS A 453 -14.06 8.94 -6.77
N ILE A 454 -13.18 9.04 -7.77
CA ILE A 454 -13.54 8.86 -9.18
C ILE A 454 -12.42 8.20 -9.97
N LEU A 455 -12.79 7.54 -11.07
CA LEU A 455 -11.90 7.02 -12.10
C LEU A 455 -12.52 7.25 -13.50
N PRO A 456 -11.71 7.32 -14.57
CA PRO A 456 -12.24 7.37 -15.93
C PRO A 456 -12.67 5.97 -16.39
N ALA A 457 -13.84 5.84 -17.01
CA ALA A 457 -14.38 4.54 -17.45
C ALA A 457 -13.72 3.98 -18.74
N GLY A 458 -12.59 4.54 -19.16
CA GLY A 458 -11.99 4.22 -20.45
C GLY A 458 -11.00 5.29 -20.92
N HIS A 459 -10.52 5.14 -22.17
CA HIS A 459 -9.66 6.10 -22.84
C HIS A 459 -10.47 6.83 -23.90
N ASP A 460 -10.25 8.13 -24.05
CA ASP A 460 -10.66 8.82 -25.27
C ASP A 460 -9.63 8.54 -26.39
N ALA A 461 -10.01 8.83 -27.64
CA ALA A 461 -9.15 8.60 -28.81
C ALA A 461 -7.82 9.38 -28.75
N GLN A 462 -7.75 10.43 -27.92
CA GLN A 462 -6.58 11.27 -27.71
C GLN A 462 -5.74 10.85 -26.50
N GLY A 463 -6.20 9.91 -25.68
CA GLY A 463 -5.54 9.46 -24.45
C GLY A 463 -5.46 10.53 -23.36
N ALA A 464 -6.22 11.62 -23.46
CA ALA A 464 -6.24 12.70 -22.49
C ALA A 464 -7.13 12.38 -21.27
N GLY A 465 -8.10 11.46 -21.41
CA GLY A 465 -9.09 11.19 -20.36
C GLY A 465 -10.24 12.20 -20.33
N PRO A 466 -11.24 12.03 -19.44
CA PRO A 466 -12.44 12.86 -19.42
C PRO A 466 -12.18 14.27 -18.91
N ILE A 467 -13.01 15.21 -19.37
CA ILE A 467 -13.21 16.50 -18.69
C ILE A 467 -14.45 16.35 -17.81
N VAL A 468 -14.29 16.56 -16.51
CA VAL A 468 -15.35 16.46 -15.51
C VAL A 468 -15.76 17.86 -15.08
N THR A 469 -17.06 18.15 -15.14
CA THR A 469 -17.63 19.39 -14.58
C THR A 469 -18.32 19.06 -13.27
N LEU A 470 -17.76 19.56 -12.17
CA LEU A 470 -18.41 19.59 -10.86
C LEU A 470 -19.31 20.82 -10.79
N THR A 471 -20.59 20.64 -10.46
CA THR A 471 -21.53 21.74 -10.18
C THR A 471 -22.16 21.58 -8.81
N LEU A 472 -22.10 22.65 -8.00
CA LEU A 472 -22.74 22.74 -6.70
C LEU A 472 -23.94 23.68 -6.80
N THR A 473 -25.11 23.22 -6.37
CA THR A 473 -26.32 24.04 -6.29
C THR A 473 -26.46 24.58 -4.87
N LEU A 474 -26.59 25.89 -4.74
CA LEU A 474 -26.66 26.60 -3.46
C LEU A 474 -28.12 26.85 -3.05
N ALA A 475 -28.38 26.97 -1.74
CA ALA A 475 -29.71 27.23 -1.19
C ALA A 475 -30.36 28.55 -1.66
N ASN A 476 -29.56 29.48 -2.18
CA ASN A 476 -30.03 30.73 -2.79
C ASN A 476 -30.40 30.59 -4.28
N GLY A 477 -30.32 29.38 -4.85
CA GLY A 477 -30.60 29.07 -6.26
C GLY A 477 -29.42 29.31 -7.21
N GLN A 478 -28.29 29.85 -6.73
CA GLN A 478 -27.08 30.00 -7.53
C GLN A 478 -26.40 28.64 -7.76
N GLN A 479 -25.72 28.51 -8.90
CA GLN A 479 -24.82 27.39 -9.17
C GLN A 479 -23.37 27.87 -9.20
N TRP A 480 -22.49 27.03 -8.69
CA TRP A 480 -21.04 27.18 -8.84
C TRP A 480 -20.50 25.95 -9.56
N SER A 481 -19.71 26.15 -10.62
CA SER A 481 -19.17 25.05 -11.41
C SER A 481 -17.67 25.16 -11.58
N LYS A 482 -17.00 24.00 -11.63
CA LYS A 482 -15.57 23.89 -11.88
C LYS A 482 -15.31 22.74 -12.86
N GLU A 483 -14.59 23.05 -13.93
CA GLU A 483 -14.04 22.03 -14.81
C GLU A 483 -12.74 21.45 -14.24
N LEU A 484 -12.62 20.13 -14.33
CA LEU A 484 -11.53 19.30 -13.86
C LEU A 484 -11.08 18.44 -15.05
N SER A 485 -9.79 18.37 -15.32
CA SER A 485 -9.28 17.62 -16.47
C SER A 485 -7.91 17.03 -16.17
N ALA A 486 -7.52 16.00 -16.92
CA ALA A 486 -6.24 15.33 -16.71
C ALA A 486 -5.01 16.24 -16.94
N ILE A 487 -5.19 17.39 -17.60
CA ILE A 487 -4.12 18.38 -17.83
C ILE A 487 -3.87 19.28 -16.62
N ASP A 488 -4.81 19.36 -15.66
CA ASP A 488 -4.62 20.11 -14.42
C ASP A 488 -3.71 19.30 -13.48
N PRO A 489 -2.53 19.79 -13.07
CA PRO A 489 -1.63 19.05 -12.19
C PRO A 489 -2.25 18.58 -10.87
N ALA A 490 -3.24 19.29 -10.34
CA ALA A 490 -3.93 18.92 -9.09
C ALA A 490 -4.96 17.79 -9.28
N VAL A 491 -5.37 17.54 -10.51
CA VAL A 491 -6.39 16.56 -10.90
C VAL A 491 -5.76 15.39 -11.69
N GLY A 492 -4.62 15.66 -12.33
CA GLY A 492 -4.26 15.07 -13.60
C GLY A 492 -4.22 13.55 -13.59
N LYS A 493 -3.61 12.99 -12.54
CA LYS A 493 -3.40 11.55 -12.43
C LYS A 493 -4.67 10.78 -12.08
N ALA A 494 -5.64 11.41 -11.44
CA ALA A 494 -6.92 10.77 -11.11
C ALA A 494 -7.80 10.56 -12.34
N LEU A 495 -7.72 11.46 -13.34
CA LEU A 495 -8.49 11.37 -14.59
C LEU A 495 -7.67 10.92 -15.80
N ALA A 496 -6.35 10.82 -15.69
CA ALA A 496 -5.50 10.42 -16.80
C ALA A 496 -5.78 8.98 -17.26
N SER A 497 -5.72 8.82 -18.58
CA SER A 497 -5.51 7.53 -19.25
C SER A 497 -4.31 6.78 -18.65
N MET A 498 -4.46 5.47 -18.46
CA MET A 498 -3.37 4.58 -18.08
C MET A 498 -2.87 3.67 -19.18
N LYS A 499 -3.41 3.81 -20.38
CA LYS A 499 -2.92 3.04 -21.51
C LYS A 499 -1.49 3.48 -21.80
N THR A 500 -0.60 2.51 -21.83
CA THR A 500 0.76 2.67 -22.32
C THR A 500 0.90 1.89 -23.62
N GLU A 501 2.07 1.96 -24.26
CA GLU A 501 2.38 1.08 -25.38
C GLU A 501 2.42 -0.40 -24.97
N ALA A 502 2.72 -0.67 -23.69
CA ALA A 502 2.93 -2.01 -23.15
C ALA A 502 1.72 -2.58 -22.39
N SER A 503 0.72 -1.75 -22.07
CA SER A 503 -0.44 -2.14 -21.27
C SER A 503 -1.67 -1.37 -21.71
N ASN A 504 -2.82 -2.05 -21.72
CA ASN A 504 -4.12 -1.40 -21.93
C ASN A 504 -4.50 -0.46 -20.77
N GLY A 505 -3.70 -0.40 -19.70
CA GLY A 505 -3.91 0.48 -18.57
C GLY A 505 -4.83 -0.10 -17.53
N GLU A 506 -4.58 0.29 -16.29
CA GLU A 506 -5.41 -0.10 -15.16
C GLU A 506 -5.98 1.12 -14.47
N TYR A 507 -7.26 1.04 -14.14
CA TYR A 507 -8.00 2.15 -13.62
C TYR A 507 -8.41 1.90 -12.19
N LEU A 508 -8.08 2.85 -11.34
CA LEU A 508 -8.23 2.77 -9.90
C LEU A 508 -8.94 4.04 -9.43
N ILE A 509 -9.85 3.88 -8.47
CA ILE A 509 -10.46 5.03 -7.80
C ILE A 509 -9.34 5.87 -7.17
N SER A 510 -9.39 7.17 -7.46
CA SER A 510 -8.49 8.19 -6.94
C SER A 510 -9.30 9.34 -6.35
N THR A 511 -8.69 10.13 -5.47
CA THR A 511 -9.31 11.32 -4.88
C THR A 511 -8.84 12.59 -5.58
N ILE A 512 -9.79 13.45 -5.96
CA ILE A 512 -9.54 14.85 -6.37
C ILE A 512 -10.11 15.75 -5.28
N ARG A 513 -9.32 16.71 -4.78
CA ARG A 513 -9.79 17.75 -3.85
C ARG A 513 -10.00 19.07 -4.57
N VAL A 514 -11.19 19.64 -4.40
CA VAL A 514 -11.61 20.90 -5.01
C VAL A 514 -11.90 21.90 -3.88
N PRO A 515 -10.96 22.81 -3.58
CA PRO A 515 -11.20 23.86 -2.60
C PRO A 515 -12.29 24.82 -3.09
N LEU A 516 -13.17 25.22 -2.18
CA LEU A 516 -14.30 26.09 -2.48
C LEU A 516 -14.02 27.55 -2.06
N PRO A 517 -14.36 28.54 -2.90
CA PRO A 517 -14.15 29.96 -2.59
C PRO A 517 -15.05 30.44 -1.46
N ALA A 518 -14.45 30.85 -0.33
CA ALA A 518 -15.20 31.21 0.88
C ALA A 518 -16.23 32.33 0.68
N ASP A 519 -16.01 33.25 -0.25
CA ASP A 519 -16.94 34.34 -0.59
C ASP A 519 -18.25 33.85 -1.24
N VAL A 520 -18.25 32.64 -1.81
CA VAL A 520 -19.44 32.03 -2.42
C VAL A 520 -20.20 31.15 -1.42
N PHE A 521 -19.49 30.42 -0.56
CA PHE A 521 -20.08 29.35 0.28
C PHE A 521 -20.28 29.73 1.75
N LYS A 522 -19.69 30.83 2.24
CA LYS A 522 -19.88 31.25 3.63
C LYS A 522 -21.32 31.74 3.87
N GLY A 523 -22.01 31.10 4.81
CA GLY A 523 -23.39 31.39 5.19
C GLY A 523 -24.43 30.87 4.20
N VAL A 524 -24.05 30.06 3.21
CA VAL A 524 -24.94 29.51 2.19
C VAL A 524 -24.78 28.00 2.13
N ALA A 525 -25.88 27.27 2.27
CA ALA A 525 -25.84 25.82 2.21
C ALA A 525 -25.68 25.31 0.77
N VAL A 526 -24.88 24.26 0.58
CA VAL A 526 -24.92 23.42 -0.62
C VAL A 526 -26.11 22.49 -0.52
N THR A 527 -26.96 22.51 -1.55
CA THR A 527 -28.22 21.74 -1.63
C THR A 527 -28.20 20.63 -2.68
N GLY A 528 -27.23 20.64 -3.58
CA GLY A 528 -27.09 19.60 -4.58
C GLY A 528 -25.69 19.56 -5.19
N VAL A 529 -25.29 18.38 -5.63
CA VAL A 529 -24.02 18.11 -6.29
C VAL A 529 -24.31 17.41 -7.61
N SER A 530 -23.78 17.95 -8.71
CA SER A 530 -23.84 17.35 -10.03
C SER A 530 -22.45 17.11 -10.59
N ILE A 531 -22.28 15.97 -11.26
CA ILE A 531 -21.07 15.59 -11.98
C ILE A 531 -21.46 15.30 -13.41
N GLU A 532 -20.85 15.98 -14.37
CA GLU A 532 -20.97 15.69 -15.79
C GLU A 532 -19.60 15.36 -16.38
N SER A 533 -19.52 14.43 -17.32
CA SER A 533 -18.28 14.13 -18.04
C SER A 533 -18.42 14.38 -19.53
N ARG A 534 -17.32 14.82 -20.16
CA ARG A 534 -17.16 14.97 -21.60
C ARG A 534 -15.98 14.10 -22.08
N GLY A 535 -16.12 13.53 -23.27
CA GLY A 535 -15.15 12.60 -23.84
C GLY A 535 -15.53 11.16 -23.55
N VAL A 536 -15.26 10.70 -22.32
CA VAL A 536 -15.63 9.36 -21.84
C VAL A 536 -16.45 9.44 -20.54
N PRO A 537 -17.26 8.42 -20.22
CA PRO A 537 -17.90 8.31 -18.91
C PRO A 537 -16.88 8.26 -17.78
N VAL A 538 -17.34 8.57 -16.57
CA VAL A 538 -16.59 8.40 -15.33
C VAL A 538 -17.31 7.43 -14.42
N GLU A 539 -16.55 6.75 -13.58
CA GLU A 539 -17.10 5.91 -12.52
C GLU A 539 -16.74 6.53 -11.18
N MET A 540 -17.76 6.74 -10.36
CA MET A 540 -17.64 7.46 -9.11
C MET A 540 -18.06 6.57 -7.95
N ARG A 541 -17.18 6.45 -6.95
CA ARG A 541 -17.49 5.76 -5.68
C ARG A 541 -18.31 6.64 -4.74
N GLY A 542 -18.10 7.95 -4.81
CA GLY A 542 -18.92 8.95 -4.14
C GLY A 542 -18.25 10.31 -4.03
N VAL A 543 -18.93 11.23 -3.34
CA VAL A 543 -18.46 12.60 -3.11
C VAL A 543 -18.52 12.91 -1.63
N ASP A 544 -17.44 13.46 -1.10
CA ASP A 544 -17.41 14.06 0.23
C ASP A 544 -17.44 15.58 0.09
N VAL A 545 -18.27 16.24 0.87
CA VAL A 545 -18.29 17.69 0.95
C VAL A 545 -18.04 18.09 2.40
N VAL A 546 -17.00 18.90 2.60
CA VAL A 546 -16.46 19.26 3.91
C VAL A 546 -16.96 20.65 4.28
N GLY A 547 -17.65 20.76 5.42
CA GLY A 547 -18.09 22.02 6.01
C GLY A 547 -17.12 22.57 7.05
N GLU A 548 -17.37 23.80 7.51
CA GLU A 548 -16.67 24.47 8.62
C GLU A 548 -16.88 23.78 9.97
#